data_AF-A0A1J3D2Z4-F1
#
_entry.id   AF-A0A1J3D2Z4-F1
#
_cell.length_a   1.000
_cell.length_b   1.000
_cell.length_c   1.000
_cell.angle_alpha   90.00
_cell.angle_beta   90.00
_cell.angle_gamma   90.00
#
_symmetry.space_group_name_H-M   'P 1'
#
loop_
_entity.id
_entity.type
_entity.pdbx_description
1 polymer ?
#
loop_
_entity_poly.entity_id
_entity_poly.type
_entity_poly.pdbx_seq_one_letter_code
_entity_poly.pdbx_strand_id
1 'polypeptide(L)'
;QRTVQEIRMSANVDTLALIKLLEFAYSGYVEVESTTLKKLKTLARHCKSNVLLQMLCRRRPKWGSSIPRIDIPLALTPKLIHLSDVILVPKETNMAGFNCRFCSSTSPHAHSHRVILSSGCEYLRALFRSGMQESHLDRLNVPVGWLGLTKLVNWFYCDVLPKPPSGCKWNNMDTEAKLDELEAYVEIYSLTEWWIMEDLQNECAQVILSCLESARELSIKAIELAASFSMWKLVEAAAEHAAPIYHQLRHSGELDELDDELVNLIRTAAVQFSQQGG
;
A
#
# COMPACT_ATOMS: atom_id res chain seq x y z
N GLN A 1 -28.80 -7.85 -5.30
CA GLN A 1 -29.25 -6.48 -5.62
C GLN A 1 -28.78 -5.55 -4.51
N ARG A 2 -27.79 -4.68 -4.78
CA ARG A 2 -27.40 -3.61 -3.85
C ARG A 2 -28.56 -2.62 -3.81
N THR A 3 -29.22 -2.47 -2.67
CA THR A 3 -30.18 -1.39 -2.45
C THR A 3 -29.39 -0.09 -2.49
N VAL A 4 -29.58 0.71 -3.55
CA VAL A 4 -29.08 2.09 -3.56
C VAL A 4 -29.83 2.80 -2.45
N GLN A 5 -29.17 3.00 -1.30
CA GLN A 5 -29.71 3.86 -0.26
C GLN A 5 -29.67 5.29 -0.79
N GLU A 6 -30.83 5.76 -1.26
CA GLU A 6 -31.01 7.15 -1.63
C GLU A 6 -30.98 7.99 -0.35
N ILE A 7 -29.86 8.67 -0.09
CA ILE A 7 -29.74 9.61 1.03
C ILE A 7 -30.53 10.86 0.63
N ARG A 8 -31.79 10.95 1.07
CA ARG A 8 -32.59 12.15 0.90
C ARG A 8 -32.23 13.17 1.96
N MET A 9 -31.74 14.31 1.52
CA MET A 9 -31.45 15.43 2.40
C MET A 9 -32.76 16.02 2.93
N SER A 10 -32.76 16.41 4.20
CA SER A 10 -33.87 17.18 4.77
C SER A 10 -34.05 18.48 3.99
N ALA A 11 -35.29 18.91 3.79
CA ALA A 11 -35.63 20.21 3.19
C ALA A 11 -35.00 21.40 3.95
N ASN A 12 -34.52 21.17 5.17
CA ASN A 12 -33.85 22.17 6.00
C ASN A 12 -32.36 22.36 5.66
N VAL A 13 -31.77 21.50 4.83
CA VAL A 13 -30.37 21.63 4.41
C VAL A 13 -30.28 22.49 3.17
N ASP A 14 -29.64 23.64 3.30
CA ASP A 14 -29.37 24.52 2.18
C ASP A 14 -28.32 23.92 1.24
N THR A 15 -28.70 23.71 -0.02
CA THR A 15 -27.88 23.05 -1.03
C THR A 15 -26.56 23.78 -1.27
N LEU A 16 -26.58 25.11 -1.34
CA LEU A 16 -25.37 25.89 -1.59
C LEU A 16 -24.40 25.79 -0.40
N ALA A 17 -24.91 25.86 0.82
CA ALA A 17 -24.10 25.67 2.02
C ALA A 17 -23.54 24.24 2.11
N LEU A 18 -24.27 23.21 1.65
CA LEU A 18 -23.73 21.86 1.55
C LEU A 18 -22.59 21.78 0.52
N ILE A 19 -22.79 22.33 -0.68
CA ILE A 19 -21.75 22.34 -1.72
C ILE A 19 -20.47 22.98 -1.17
N LYS A 20 -20.59 24.10 -0.45
CA LYS A 20 -19.45 24.77 0.19
C LYS A 20 -18.82 23.95 1.31
N LEU A 21 -19.60 23.19 2.08
CA LEU A 21 -19.06 22.24 3.06
C LEU A 21 -18.26 21.12 2.39
N LEU A 22 -18.77 20.56 1.28
CA LEU A 22 -18.10 19.51 0.52
C LEU A 22 -16.84 20.04 -0.18
N GLU A 23 -16.90 21.23 -0.77
CA GLU A 23 -15.75 21.92 -1.36
C GLU A 23 -14.62 22.02 -0.32
N PHE A 24 -14.93 22.46 0.89
CA PHE A 24 -13.97 22.48 2.00
C PHE A 24 -13.48 21.09 2.40
N ALA A 25 -14.37 20.10 2.48
CA ALA A 25 -14.00 18.74 2.89
C ALA A 25 -13.02 18.07 1.89
N TYR A 26 -13.19 18.32 0.59
CA TYR A 26 -12.36 17.70 -0.46
C TYR A 26 -11.10 18.50 -0.80
N SER A 27 -11.14 19.84 -0.70
CA SER A 27 -10.00 20.69 -1.10
C SER A 27 -9.26 21.34 0.06
N GLY A 28 -9.82 21.33 1.27
CA GLY A 28 -9.33 22.12 2.40
C GLY A 28 -9.54 23.63 2.25
N TYR A 29 -10.17 24.06 1.16
CA TYR A 29 -10.40 25.46 0.79
C TYR A 29 -11.88 25.70 0.46
N VAL A 30 -12.37 26.91 0.71
CA VAL A 30 -13.72 27.30 0.32
C VAL A 30 -13.88 28.81 0.24
N GLU A 31 -14.47 29.28 -0.84
CA GLU A 31 -14.92 30.67 -0.96
C GLU A 31 -16.38 30.80 -0.50
N VAL A 32 -16.62 31.74 0.42
CA VAL A 32 -17.92 31.88 1.10
C VAL A 32 -18.42 33.31 1.00
N GLU A 33 -19.53 33.48 0.28
CA GLU A 33 -20.26 34.73 0.22
C GLU A 33 -21.02 35.02 1.52
N SER A 34 -21.33 36.30 1.73
CA SER A 34 -22.04 36.78 2.93
C SER A 34 -23.42 36.14 3.10
N THR A 35 -24.10 35.85 2.00
CA THR A 35 -25.42 35.21 1.92
C THR A 35 -25.42 33.77 2.44
N THR A 36 -24.36 33.01 2.15
CA THR A 36 -24.22 31.58 2.51
C THR A 36 -23.60 31.38 3.89
N LEU A 37 -22.86 32.38 4.41
CA LEU A 37 -22.07 32.30 5.63
C LEU A 37 -22.85 31.78 6.86
N LYS A 38 -24.06 32.31 7.11
CA LYS A 38 -24.85 31.93 8.30
C LYS A 38 -25.30 30.47 8.23
N LYS A 39 -25.74 30.01 7.05
CA LYS A 39 -26.20 28.64 6.84
C LYS A 39 -25.04 27.65 6.91
N LEU A 40 -23.91 28.00 6.30
CA LEU A 40 -22.69 27.18 6.35
C LEU A 40 -22.13 27.06 7.78
N LYS A 41 -22.16 28.12 8.60
CA LYS A 41 -21.78 28.04 10.02
C LYS A 41 -22.63 27.04 10.79
N THR A 42 -23.93 27.03 10.54
CA THR A 42 -24.86 26.07 11.19
C THR A 42 -24.52 24.66 10.75
N LEU A 43 -24.35 24.40 9.45
CA LEU A 43 -23.96 23.08 8.94
C LEU A 43 -22.61 22.62 9.50
N ALA A 44 -21.58 23.46 9.46
CA ALA A 44 -20.26 23.13 10.00
C ALA A 44 -20.33 22.73 11.49
N ARG A 45 -21.20 23.38 12.28
CA ARG A 45 -21.45 23.01 13.68
C ARG A 45 -22.10 21.64 13.81
N HIS A 46 -23.13 21.34 13.00
CA HIS A 46 -23.81 20.05 13.02
C HIS A 46 -22.90 18.90 12.57
N CYS A 47 -22.07 19.15 11.56
CA CYS A 47 -21.07 18.20 11.06
C CYS A 47 -19.81 18.12 11.94
N LYS A 48 -19.75 18.86 13.05
CA LYS A 48 -18.59 18.93 13.96
C LYS A 48 -17.27 19.31 13.26
N SER A 49 -17.37 20.06 12.15
CA SER A 49 -16.21 20.60 11.44
C SER A 49 -15.70 21.86 12.15
N ASN A 50 -14.94 21.64 13.22
CA ASN A 50 -14.45 22.70 14.11
C ASN A 50 -13.53 23.69 13.39
N VAL A 51 -12.69 23.20 12.48
CA VAL A 51 -11.75 24.02 11.70
C VAL A 51 -12.52 25.00 10.83
N LEU A 52 -13.44 24.49 10.00
CA LEU A 52 -14.27 25.32 9.14
C LEU A 52 -15.07 26.32 9.96
N LEU A 53 -15.68 25.89 11.06
CA LEU A 53 -16.45 26.77 11.93
C LEU A 53 -15.60 27.93 12.49
N GLN A 54 -14.35 27.68 12.89
CA GLN A 54 -13.43 28.72 13.35
C GLN A 54 -13.09 29.72 12.24
N MET A 55 -12.78 29.24 11.03
CA MET A 55 -12.48 30.08 9.87
C MET A 55 -13.67 30.96 9.49
N LEU A 56 -14.88 30.41 9.43
CA LEU A 56 -16.11 31.16 9.13
C LEU A 56 -16.41 32.22 10.20
N CYS A 57 -16.04 31.95 11.46
CA CYS A 57 -16.13 32.91 12.55
C CYS A 57 -15.01 33.95 12.54
N ARG A 58 -14.14 33.97 11.51
CA ARG A 58 -12.97 34.86 11.38
C ARG A 58 -12.04 34.78 12.59
N ARG A 59 -12.00 33.61 13.26
CA ARG A 59 -11.04 33.37 14.34
C ARG A 59 -9.68 33.14 13.71
N ARG A 60 -8.66 33.81 14.24
CA ARG A 60 -7.29 33.60 13.78
C ARG A 60 -6.85 32.17 14.13
N PRO A 61 -6.20 31.44 13.21
CA PRO A 61 -5.59 30.16 13.55
C PRO A 61 -4.53 30.38 14.64
N LYS A 62 -4.36 29.39 15.51
CA LYS A 62 -3.31 29.43 16.52
C LYS A 62 -1.98 29.11 15.84
N TRP A 63 -0.99 29.98 15.97
CA TRP A 63 0.36 29.67 15.51
C TRP A 63 0.86 28.38 16.18
N GLY A 64 1.47 27.50 15.38
CA GLY A 64 1.94 26.19 15.83
C GLY A 64 0.87 25.09 15.92
N SER A 65 -0.41 25.35 15.61
CA SER A 65 -1.39 24.26 15.47
C SER A 65 -1.16 23.47 14.19
N SER A 66 -1.30 22.15 14.26
CA SER A 66 -1.21 21.27 13.09
C SER A 66 -2.22 21.67 12.00
N ILE A 67 -1.77 21.64 10.75
CA ILE A 67 -2.65 21.84 9.60
C ILE A 67 -3.71 20.71 9.63
N PRO A 68 -5.00 21.03 9.48
CA PRO A 68 -6.05 20.02 9.33
C PRO A 68 -5.73 19.09 8.16
N ARG A 69 -5.64 17.79 8.42
CA ARG A 69 -5.42 16.77 7.39
C ARG A 69 -6.60 15.82 7.35
N ILE A 70 -6.88 15.29 6.16
CA ILE A 70 -7.80 14.17 6.02
C ILE A 70 -7.09 12.94 6.57
N ASP A 71 -7.66 12.36 7.62
CA ASP A 71 -7.16 11.13 8.24
C ASP A 71 -7.84 9.94 7.56
N ILE A 72 -7.36 9.60 6.36
CA ILE A 72 -7.85 8.49 5.54
C ILE A 72 -7.85 7.15 6.30
N PRO A 73 -6.84 6.82 7.14
CA PRO A 73 -6.84 5.60 7.95
C PRO A 73 -8.07 5.44 8.86
N LEU A 74 -8.77 6.52 9.21
CA LEU A 74 -10.04 6.41 9.94
C LEU A 74 -11.08 5.57 9.20
N ALA A 75 -11.04 5.53 7.87
CA ALA A 75 -11.92 4.71 7.06
C ALA A 75 -11.77 3.20 7.33
N LEU A 76 -10.60 2.76 7.83
CA LEU A 76 -10.34 1.38 8.22
C LEU A 76 -10.86 1.04 9.63
N THR A 77 -11.31 2.03 10.40
CA THR A 77 -11.78 1.80 11.77
C THR A 77 -13.14 1.08 11.79
N PRO A 78 -13.47 0.35 12.87
CA PRO A 78 -14.78 -0.31 13.00
C PRO A 78 -15.98 0.63 12.78
N LYS A 79 -15.81 1.92 13.05
CA LYS A 79 -16.86 2.94 12.87
C LYS A 79 -17.16 3.22 11.41
N LEU A 80 -16.18 3.12 10.51
CA LEU A 80 -16.30 3.55 9.11
C LEU A 80 -16.09 2.42 8.10
N ILE A 81 -15.53 1.28 8.51
CA ILE A 81 -15.25 0.15 7.62
C ILE A 81 -16.52 -0.43 6.97
N HIS A 82 -17.70 -0.24 7.56
CA HIS A 82 -18.97 -0.64 6.96
C HIS A 82 -19.29 0.10 5.65
N LEU A 83 -18.57 1.19 5.35
CA LEU A 83 -18.63 1.92 4.08
C LEU A 83 -17.71 1.33 3.01
N SER A 84 -16.94 0.28 3.33
CA SER A 84 -16.12 -0.44 2.35
C SER A 84 -17.01 -1.01 1.24
N ASP A 85 -16.63 -0.80 0.00
CA ASP A 85 -17.39 -1.19 -1.18
C ASP A 85 -16.67 -2.22 -2.06
N VAL A 86 -15.46 -2.64 -1.67
CA VAL A 86 -14.66 -3.71 -2.29
C VAL A 86 -13.85 -4.48 -1.23
N ILE A 87 -13.65 -5.76 -1.47
CA ILE A 87 -12.82 -6.67 -0.66
C ILE A 87 -11.61 -7.09 -1.48
N LEU A 88 -10.41 -6.86 -0.96
CA LEU A 88 -9.17 -7.37 -1.55
C LEU A 88 -8.89 -8.77 -1.00
N VAL A 89 -8.59 -9.71 -1.90
CA VAL A 89 -8.34 -11.13 -1.59
C VAL A 89 -6.91 -11.47 -1.99
N PRO A 90 -6.06 -11.93 -1.05
CA PRO A 90 -4.67 -12.31 -1.35
C PRO A 90 -4.58 -13.65 -2.10
N LYS A 91 -3.38 -14.00 -2.59
CA LYS A 91 -3.10 -15.28 -3.25
C LYS A 91 -3.33 -16.47 -2.32
N GLU A 92 -2.94 -16.37 -1.03
CA GLU A 92 -3.21 -17.41 -0.05
C GLU A 92 -4.59 -17.23 0.57
N THR A 93 -5.45 -18.23 0.40
CA THR A 93 -6.79 -18.24 1.00
C THR A 93 -6.86 -19.05 2.29
N ASN A 94 -5.79 -19.80 2.61
CA ASN A 94 -5.71 -20.68 3.76
C ASN A 94 -4.68 -20.15 4.76
N MET A 95 -5.15 -19.40 5.76
CA MET A 95 -4.35 -19.00 6.90
C MET A 95 -5.00 -19.53 8.18
N ALA A 96 -4.30 -20.40 8.90
CA ALA A 96 -4.81 -20.99 10.13
C ALA A 96 -5.10 -19.88 11.17
N GLY A 97 -6.30 -19.90 11.74
CA GLY A 97 -6.71 -18.96 12.79
C GLY A 97 -7.09 -17.55 12.31
N PHE A 98 -7.15 -17.30 10.99
CA PHE A 98 -7.66 -16.03 10.49
C PHE A 98 -9.14 -15.87 10.84
N ASN A 99 -9.49 -14.74 11.46
CA ASN A 99 -10.86 -14.35 11.73
C ASN A 99 -11.01 -12.85 11.48
N CYS A 100 -11.88 -12.49 10.54
CA CYS A 100 -12.17 -11.09 10.28
C CYS A 100 -12.96 -10.49 11.45
N ARG A 101 -12.55 -9.30 11.90
CA ARG A 101 -13.23 -8.57 12.97
C ARG A 101 -14.51 -7.87 12.50
N PHE A 102 -14.72 -7.80 11.18
CA PHE A 102 -15.77 -6.99 10.55
C PHE A 102 -16.81 -7.82 9.81
N CYS A 103 -16.50 -9.07 9.48
CA CYS A 103 -17.44 -9.99 8.83
C CYS A 103 -17.18 -11.44 9.28
N SER A 104 -18.07 -12.36 8.89
CA SER A 104 -18.01 -13.76 9.30
C SER A 104 -17.07 -14.63 8.45
N SER A 105 -16.20 -14.03 7.63
CA SER A 105 -15.28 -14.79 6.77
C SER A 105 -14.04 -15.24 7.53
N THR A 106 -13.69 -16.51 7.34
CA THR A 106 -12.54 -17.20 7.94
C THR A 106 -11.35 -17.31 6.98
N SER A 107 -11.45 -16.74 5.78
CA SER A 107 -10.35 -16.66 4.82
C SER A 107 -9.75 -15.25 4.82
N PRO A 108 -8.42 -15.10 4.69
CA PRO A 108 -7.76 -13.80 4.64
C PRO A 108 -8.37 -12.87 3.59
N HIS A 109 -8.66 -11.63 3.98
CA HIS A 109 -9.13 -10.57 3.10
C HIS A 109 -9.03 -9.20 3.77
N ALA A 110 -9.03 -8.14 2.97
CA ALA A 110 -9.05 -6.77 3.45
C ALA A 110 -10.27 -6.02 2.91
N HIS A 111 -11.06 -5.43 3.80
CA HIS A 111 -12.11 -4.49 3.45
C HIS A 111 -11.49 -3.18 2.97
N SER A 112 -11.96 -2.64 1.85
CA SER A 112 -11.39 -1.44 1.23
C SER A 112 -12.42 -0.57 0.50
N HIS A 113 -11.98 0.63 0.11
CA HIS A 113 -12.83 1.62 -0.55
C HIS A 113 -12.30 1.88 -1.97
N ARG A 114 -13.13 1.63 -2.98
CA ARG A 114 -12.78 1.83 -4.40
C ARG A 114 -12.33 3.26 -4.67
N VAL A 115 -12.91 4.24 -3.98
CA VAL A 115 -12.51 5.66 -4.13
C VAL A 115 -11.07 5.90 -3.69
N ILE A 116 -10.63 5.27 -2.59
CA ILE A 116 -9.25 5.38 -2.06
C ILE A 116 -8.27 4.63 -2.95
N LEU A 117 -8.63 3.40 -3.36
CA LEU A 117 -7.82 2.61 -4.27
C LEU A 117 -7.66 3.30 -5.64
N SER A 118 -8.73 3.90 -6.17
CA SER A 118 -8.72 4.65 -7.43
C SER A 118 -7.90 5.94 -7.34
N SER A 119 -7.79 6.56 -6.17
CA SER A 119 -6.97 7.76 -6.04
C SER A 119 -5.48 7.45 -5.97
N GLY A 120 -5.10 6.29 -5.46
CA GLY A 120 -3.70 5.87 -5.33
C GLY A 120 -3.18 5.01 -6.49
N CYS A 121 -4.04 4.55 -7.40
CA CYS A 121 -3.65 3.64 -8.47
C CYS A 121 -4.50 3.84 -9.74
N GLU A 122 -3.82 4.20 -10.82
CA GLU A 122 -4.43 4.45 -12.13
C GLU A 122 -5.06 3.20 -12.75
N TYR A 123 -4.38 2.06 -12.61
CA TYR A 123 -4.91 0.77 -13.06
C TYR A 123 -6.24 0.44 -12.37
N LEU A 124 -6.29 0.54 -11.04
CA LEU A 124 -7.52 0.28 -10.28
C LEU A 124 -8.62 1.29 -10.61
N ARG A 125 -8.27 2.57 -10.81
CA ARG A 125 -9.22 3.60 -11.27
C ARG A 125 -9.86 3.23 -12.60
N ALA A 126 -9.05 2.77 -13.56
CA ALA A 126 -9.53 2.31 -14.86
C ALA A 126 -10.39 1.05 -14.71
N LEU A 127 -9.94 0.07 -13.91
CA LEU A 127 -10.66 -1.17 -13.63
C LEU A 127 -12.06 -0.91 -13.07
N PHE A 128 -12.19 -0.05 -12.07
CA PHE A 128 -13.49 0.24 -11.46
C PHE A 128 -14.41 1.09 -12.34
N ARG A 129 -13.87 1.69 -13.41
CA ARG A 129 -14.62 2.52 -14.39
C ARG A 129 -14.84 1.83 -15.73
N SER A 130 -14.28 0.63 -15.95
CA SER A 130 -14.26 -0.02 -17.25
C SER A 130 -15.64 -0.49 -17.74
N GLY A 131 -16.61 -0.66 -16.83
CA GLY A 131 -17.90 -1.28 -17.14
C GLY A 131 -17.81 -2.79 -17.45
N MET A 132 -16.62 -3.40 -17.29
CA MET A 132 -16.43 -4.84 -17.40
C MET A 132 -17.00 -5.56 -16.17
N GLN A 133 -17.14 -6.88 -16.25
CA GLN A 133 -17.67 -7.69 -15.15
C GLN A 133 -16.92 -7.44 -13.84
N GLU A 134 -15.60 -7.33 -13.92
CA GLU A 134 -14.68 -7.09 -12.81
C GLU A 134 -14.97 -5.76 -12.10
N SER A 135 -15.41 -4.73 -12.83
CA SER A 135 -15.77 -3.42 -12.26
C SER A 135 -16.97 -3.49 -11.31
N HIS A 136 -17.80 -4.51 -11.46
CA HIS A 136 -19.00 -4.74 -10.65
C HIS A 136 -18.78 -5.73 -9.51
N LEU A 137 -17.67 -6.45 -9.49
CA LEU A 137 -17.35 -7.40 -8.42
C LEU A 137 -17.06 -6.68 -7.11
N ASP A 138 -17.64 -7.17 -6.02
CA ASP A 138 -17.34 -6.72 -4.66
C ASP A 138 -16.02 -7.29 -4.14
N ARG A 139 -15.35 -8.15 -4.91
CA ARG A 139 -14.08 -8.80 -4.56
C ARG A 139 -13.06 -8.62 -5.68
N LEU A 140 -11.83 -8.31 -5.31
CA LEU A 140 -10.68 -8.19 -6.20
C LEU A 140 -9.57 -9.11 -5.72
N ASN A 141 -9.18 -10.07 -6.55
CA ASN A 141 -8.02 -10.91 -6.27
C ASN A 141 -6.75 -10.12 -6.55
N VAL A 142 -5.84 -10.11 -5.58
CA VAL A 142 -4.55 -9.42 -5.65
C VAL A 142 -3.47 -10.50 -5.59
N PRO A 143 -2.55 -10.57 -6.56
CA PRO A 143 -1.54 -11.64 -6.66
C PRO A 143 -0.38 -11.41 -5.70
N VAL A 144 -0.68 -11.20 -4.42
CA VAL A 144 0.27 -11.03 -3.32
C VAL A 144 -0.23 -11.83 -2.12
N GLY A 145 0.68 -12.29 -1.28
CA GLY A 145 0.36 -12.95 -0.02
C GLY A 145 -0.34 -12.05 0.99
N TRP A 146 -0.84 -12.62 2.09
CA TRP A 146 -1.54 -11.84 3.11
C TRP A 146 -0.67 -10.73 3.69
N LEU A 147 0.61 -11.01 3.99
CA LEU A 147 1.54 -10.02 4.51
C LEU A 147 1.71 -8.86 3.52
N GLY A 148 1.96 -9.15 2.25
CA GLY A 148 2.04 -8.16 1.18
C GLY A 148 0.76 -7.33 1.06
N LEU A 149 -0.40 -7.97 1.11
CA LEU A 149 -1.69 -7.28 1.05
C LEU A 149 -1.88 -6.31 2.22
N THR A 150 -1.49 -6.68 3.44
CA THR A 150 -1.60 -5.76 4.59
C THR A 150 -0.71 -4.53 4.43
N LYS A 151 0.52 -4.69 3.91
CA LYS A 151 1.43 -3.57 3.63
C LYS A 151 0.88 -2.67 2.52
N LEU A 152 0.34 -3.27 1.46
CA LEU A 152 -0.31 -2.57 0.34
C LEU A 152 -1.53 -1.77 0.79
N VAL A 153 -2.38 -2.33 1.65
CA VAL A 153 -3.50 -1.59 2.26
C VAL A 153 -2.97 -0.43 3.10
N ASN A 154 -1.91 -0.61 3.88
CA ASN A 154 -1.32 0.50 4.62
C ASN A 154 -0.80 1.60 3.68
N TRP A 155 -0.19 1.25 2.55
CA TRP A 155 0.22 2.23 1.53
C TRP A 155 -0.96 3.08 1.05
N PHE A 156 -2.06 2.46 0.61
CA PHE A 156 -3.22 3.20 0.09
C PHE A 156 -3.88 4.17 1.08
N TYR A 157 -3.82 3.87 2.38
CA TYR A 157 -4.51 4.68 3.39
C TYR A 157 -3.59 5.63 4.13
N CYS A 158 -2.30 5.29 4.28
CA CYS A 158 -1.36 6.04 5.09
C CYS A 158 -0.28 6.74 4.26
N ASP A 159 -0.14 6.42 2.96
CA ASP A 159 0.97 6.87 2.11
C ASP A 159 2.35 6.47 2.68
N VAL A 160 2.40 5.32 3.35
CA VAL A 160 3.58 4.79 4.01
C VAL A 160 3.64 3.29 3.78
N LEU A 161 4.77 2.81 3.26
CA LEU A 161 5.07 1.38 3.19
C LEU A 161 5.62 0.94 4.56
N PRO A 162 4.95 0.01 5.28
CA PRO A 162 5.48 -0.49 6.56
C PRO A 162 6.84 -1.13 6.33
N LYS A 163 7.88 -0.62 7.01
CA LYS A 163 9.25 -1.14 6.93
C LYS A 163 9.37 -2.50 7.64
N PRO A 164 10.32 -3.36 7.22
CA PRO A 164 10.56 -4.61 7.91
C PRO A 164 11.12 -4.34 9.32
N PRO A 165 11.12 -5.34 10.22
CA PRO A 165 11.89 -5.28 11.45
C PRO A 165 13.34 -4.85 11.18
N SER A 166 13.95 -4.11 12.10
CA SER A 166 15.34 -3.62 11.96
C SER A 166 16.15 -3.80 13.25
N GLY A 167 17.46 -3.65 13.13
CA GLY A 167 18.41 -3.76 14.25
C GLY A 167 18.42 -5.16 14.87
N CYS A 168 18.47 -5.24 16.20
CA CYS A 168 18.54 -6.52 16.91
C CYS A 168 17.34 -7.44 16.61
N LYS A 169 16.15 -6.89 16.32
CA LYS A 169 14.99 -7.72 16.00
C LYS A 169 15.20 -8.47 14.68
N TRP A 170 15.68 -7.76 13.66
CA TRP A 170 16.00 -8.36 12.36
C TRP A 170 17.13 -9.38 12.45
N ASN A 171 18.21 -9.03 13.16
CA ASN A 171 19.39 -9.90 13.27
C ASN A 171 19.10 -11.22 14.00
N ASN A 172 18.11 -11.23 14.90
CA ASN A 172 17.71 -12.42 15.65
C ASN A 172 16.58 -13.22 14.98
N MET A 173 16.03 -12.76 13.85
CA MET A 173 15.08 -13.55 13.07
C MET A 173 15.83 -14.68 12.35
N ASP A 174 15.19 -15.84 12.28
CA ASP A 174 15.66 -16.93 11.43
C ASP A 174 15.52 -16.56 9.94
N THR A 175 16.22 -17.30 9.09
CA THR A 175 16.26 -17.06 7.65
C THR A 175 14.87 -17.16 7.02
N GLU A 176 14.03 -18.10 7.45
CA GLU A 176 12.69 -18.31 6.90
C GLU A 176 11.78 -17.10 7.18
N ALA A 177 11.76 -16.60 8.42
CA ALA A 177 11.01 -15.41 8.78
C ALA A 177 11.51 -14.13 8.08
N LYS A 178 12.83 -14.03 7.81
CA LYS A 178 13.37 -12.93 7.00
C LYS A 178 12.94 -13.05 5.54
N LEU A 179 12.90 -14.27 4.99
CA LEU A 179 12.43 -14.54 3.64
C LEU A 179 10.95 -14.20 3.48
N ASP A 180 10.10 -14.57 4.45
CA ASP A 180 8.68 -14.21 4.43
C ASP A 180 8.45 -12.69 4.37
N GLU A 181 9.23 -11.91 5.14
CA GLU A 181 9.18 -10.45 5.08
C GLU A 181 9.67 -9.93 3.72
N LEU A 182 10.75 -10.50 3.18
CA LEU A 182 11.32 -10.11 1.89
C LEU A 182 10.38 -10.42 0.73
N GLU A 183 9.78 -11.62 0.72
CA GLU A 183 8.84 -12.08 -0.31
C GLU A 183 7.69 -11.08 -0.45
N ALA A 184 7.12 -10.61 0.66
CA ALA A 184 6.05 -9.63 0.63
C ALA A 184 6.43 -8.34 -0.14
N TYR A 185 7.66 -7.86 -0.06
CA TYR A 185 8.10 -6.68 -0.84
C TYR A 185 8.36 -7.00 -2.30
N VAL A 186 8.91 -8.18 -2.59
CA VAL A 186 9.18 -8.64 -3.96
C VAL A 186 7.86 -8.82 -4.73
N GLU A 187 6.84 -9.39 -4.09
CA GLU A 187 5.51 -9.52 -4.66
C GLU A 187 4.84 -8.15 -4.92
N ILE A 188 4.93 -7.23 -3.96
CA ILE A 188 4.39 -5.88 -4.16
C ILE A 188 5.14 -5.19 -5.29
N TYR A 189 6.47 -5.29 -5.34
CA TYR A 189 7.28 -4.74 -6.41
C TYR A 189 6.84 -5.27 -7.78
N SER A 190 6.62 -6.58 -7.90
CA SER A 190 6.04 -7.19 -9.11
C SER A 190 4.68 -6.58 -9.45
N LEU A 191 3.76 -6.53 -8.47
CA LEU A 191 2.43 -5.97 -8.64
C LEU A 191 2.47 -4.51 -9.11
N THR A 192 3.40 -3.70 -8.59
CA THR A 192 3.48 -2.27 -8.93
C THR A 192 3.85 -2.02 -10.39
N GLU A 193 4.54 -2.95 -11.05
CA GLU A 193 4.78 -2.86 -12.49
C GLU A 193 3.45 -3.00 -13.26
N TRP A 194 2.63 -3.98 -12.89
CA TRP A 194 1.30 -4.20 -13.47
C TRP A 194 0.31 -3.09 -13.16
N TRP A 195 0.37 -2.54 -11.95
CA TRP A 195 -0.53 -1.48 -11.49
C TRP A 195 -0.04 -0.07 -11.81
N ILE A 196 1.17 0.05 -12.38
CA ILE A 196 1.81 1.31 -12.78
C ILE A 196 1.92 2.25 -11.57
N MET A 197 2.56 1.76 -10.50
CA MET A 197 2.74 2.48 -9.23
C MET A 197 4.23 2.72 -8.96
N GLU A 198 4.84 3.64 -9.71
CA GLU A 198 6.30 3.90 -9.68
C GLU A 198 6.82 4.30 -8.29
N ASP A 199 6.09 5.13 -7.55
CA ASP A 199 6.51 5.56 -6.20
C ASP A 199 6.62 4.37 -5.24
N LEU A 200 5.61 3.50 -5.23
CA LEU A 200 5.62 2.28 -4.41
C LEU A 200 6.66 1.28 -4.91
N GLN A 201 6.86 1.18 -6.23
CA GLN A 201 7.88 0.32 -6.81
C GLN A 201 9.28 0.71 -6.29
N ASN A 202 9.59 2.01 -6.29
CA ASN A 202 10.86 2.54 -5.80
C ASN A 202 11.04 2.31 -4.30
N GLU A 203 10.00 2.53 -3.49
CA GLU A 203 10.03 2.25 -2.05
C GLU A 203 10.28 0.76 -1.76
N CYS A 204 9.62 -0.14 -2.50
CA CYS A 204 9.87 -1.57 -2.40
C CYS A 204 11.31 -1.93 -2.79
N ALA A 205 11.84 -1.38 -3.89
CA ALA A 205 13.22 -1.61 -4.31
C ALA A 205 14.22 -1.22 -3.22
N GLN A 206 14.06 -0.03 -2.63
CA GLN A 206 14.93 0.44 -1.56
C GLN A 206 14.90 -0.48 -0.33
N VAL A 207 13.71 -0.95 0.05
CA VAL A 207 13.57 -1.89 1.17
C VAL A 207 14.23 -3.22 0.87
N ILE A 208 14.01 -3.77 -0.34
CA ILE A 208 14.59 -5.05 -0.76
C ILE A 208 16.12 -4.97 -0.72
N LEU A 209 16.71 -3.94 -1.33
CA LEU A 209 18.17 -3.75 -1.35
C LEU A 209 18.72 -3.58 0.06
N SER A 210 18.05 -2.79 0.91
CA SER A 210 18.45 -2.65 2.32
C SER A 210 18.41 -3.98 3.10
N CYS A 211 17.44 -4.84 2.82
CA CYS A 211 17.38 -6.19 3.39
C CYS A 211 18.58 -7.04 2.93
N LEU A 212 18.89 -7.04 1.63
CA LEU A 212 20.01 -7.80 1.06
C LEU A 212 21.38 -7.32 1.55
N GLU A 213 21.55 -6.01 1.76
CA GLU A 213 22.75 -5.46 2.38
C GLU A 213 22.96 -5.97 3.81
N SER A 214 21.87 -6.09 4.57
CA SER A 214 21.90 -6.50 5.98
C SER A 214 22.01 -8.02 6.18
N ALA A 215 21.52 -8.81 5.23
CA ALA A 215 21.40 -10.26 5.30
C ALA A 215 21.70 -10.87 3.92
N ARG A 216 22.99 -10.95 3.58
CA ARG A 216 23.47 -11.40 2.27
C ARG A 216 23.13 -12.85 1.98
N GLU A 217 22.88 -13.65 3.01
CA GLU A 217 22.39 -15.02 2.90
C GLU A 217 21.04 -15.13 2.16
N LEU A 218 20.26 -14.04 2.12
CA LEU A 218 18.97 -14.00 1.43
C LEU A 218 19.11 -13.81 -0.08
N SER A 219 20.27 -13.40 -0.58
CA SER A 219 20.44 -12.96 -1.98
C SER A 219 20.11 -14.05 -3.00
N ILE A 220 20.45 -15.33 -2.73
CA ILE A 220 20.11 -16.43 -3.63
C ILE A 220 18.61 -16.63 -3.76
N LYS A 221 17.90 -16.73 -2.62
CA LYS A 221 16.44 -16.86 -2.61
C LYS A 221 15.74 -15.63 -3.16
N ALA A 222 16.30 -14.43 -2.97
CA ALA A 222 15.80 -13.22 -3.60
C ALA A 222 15.94 -13.24 -5.13
N ILE A 223 17.05 -13.77 -5.66
CA ILE A 223 17.26 -13.95 -7.10
C ILE A 223 16.27 -14.96 -7.68
N GLU A 224 16.11 -16.13 -7.05
CA GLU A 224 15.11 -17.15 -7.45
C GLU A 224 13.70 -16.55 -7.49
N LEU A 225 13.30 -15.86 -6.42
CA LEU A 225 11.99 -15.26 -6.31
C LEU A 225 11.80 -14.17 -7.38
N ALA A 226 12.77 -13.28 -7.56
CA ALA A 226 12.70 -12.23 -8.56
C ALA A 226 12.63 -12.78 -9.99
N ALA A 227 13.38 -13.85 -10.28
CA ALA A 227 13.33 -14.55 -11.56
C ALA A 227 11.97 -15.21 -11.80
N SER A 228 11.34 -15.77 -10.76
CA SER A 228 10.00 -16.38 -10.89
C SER A 228 8.91 -15.38 -11.33
N PHE A 229 9.10 -14.09 -11.03
CA PHE A 229 8.25 -12.99 -11.50
C PHE A 229 8.78 -12.29 -12.76
N SER A 230 9.87 -12.78 -13.37
CA SER A 230 10.53 -12.18 -14.54
C SER A 230 11.09 -10.76 -14.32
N MET A 231 11.50 -10.45 -13.08
CA MET A 231 11.95 -9.11 -12.69
C MET A 231 13.47 -8.96 -12.82
N TRP A 232 13.96 -8.91 -14.06
CA TRP A 232 15.40 -8.93 -14.36
C TRP A 232 16.22 -7.80 -13.72
N LYS A 233 15.64 -6.58 -13.61
CA LYS A 233 16.32 -5.46 -12.92
C LYS A 233 16.61 -5.78 -11.45
N LEU A 234 15.69 -6.47 -10.77
CA LEU A 234 15.87 -6.85 -9.38
C LEU A 234 16.83 -8.05 -9.25
N VAL A 235 16.77 -8.99 -10.20
CA VAL A 235 17.71 -10.12 -10.30
C VAL A 235 19.15 -9.61 -10.43
N GLU A 236 19.39 -8.66 -11.32
CA GLU A 236 20.72 -8.03 -11.51
C GLU A 236 21.22 -7.37 -10.22
N ALA A 237 20.40 -6.53 -9.60
CA ALA A 237 20.77 -5.86 -8.35
C ALA A 237 21.04 -6.85 -7.20
N ALA A 238 20.21 -7.89 -7.06
CA ALA A 238 20.42 -8.93 -6.05
C ALA A 238 21.70 -9.74 -6.31
N ALA A 239 22.06 -9.97 -7.57
CA ALA A 239 23.30 -10.65 -7.95
C ALA A 239 24.54 -9.81 -7.63
N GLU A 240 24.49 -8.48 -7.76
CA GLU A 240 25.55 -7.58 -7.30
C GLU A 240 25.75 -7.69 -5.77
N HIS A 241 24.67 -7.83 -4.99
CA HIS A 241 24.77 -8.07 -3.56
C HIS A 241 25.26 -9.47 -3.19
N ALA A 242 25.05 -10.48 -4.05
CA ALA A 242 25.59 -11.82 -3.90
C ALA A 242 27.08 -11.94 -4.29
N ALA A 243 27.57 -11.03 -5.16
CA ALA A 243 28.92 -11.07 -5.70
C ALA A 243 30.04 -11.25 -4.64
N PRO A 244 30.03 -10.56 -3.47
CA PRO A 244 31.09 -10.70 -2.47
C PRO A 244 31.13 -12.08 -1.79
N ILE A 245 30.01 -12.80 -1.77
CA ILE A 245 29.88 -14.13 -1.14
C ILE A 245 29.90 -15.27 -2.16
N TYR A 246 30.11 -14.98 -3.44
CA TYR A 246 30.10 -15.97 -4.54
C TYR A 246 30.98 -17.20 -4.25
N HIS A 247 32.18 -17.00 -3.71
CA HIS A 247 33.04 -18.12 -3.36
C HIS A 247 32.42 -19.01 -2.29
N GLN A 248 31.80 -18.45 -1.25
CA GLN A 248 31.14 -19.23 -0.20
C GLN A 248 29.99 -20.05 -0.77
N LEU A 249 29.15 -19.42 -1.59
CA LEU A 249 28.01 -20.05 -2.28
C LEU A 249 28.43 -21.21 -3.19
N ARG A 250 29.58 -21.08 -3.86
CA ARG A 250 30.15 -22.16 -4.68
C ARG A 250 30.60 -23.36 -3.84
N HIS A 251 31.07 -23.15 -2.61
CA HIS A 251 31.50 -24.24 -1.73
C HIS A 251 30.33 -24.87 -0.95
N SER A 252 29.25 -24.14 -0.70
CA SER A 252 28.06 -24.66 -0.02
C SER A 252 27.16 -25.49 -0.93
N GLY A 253 27.25 -25.33 -2.24
CA GLY A 253 26.41 -26.02 -3.23
C GLY A 253 25.08 -25.32 -3.49
N GLU A 254 24.82 -24.16 -2.87
CA GLU A 254 23.58 -23.39 -3.06
C GLU A 254 23.39 -22.90 -4.51
N LEU A 255 24.47 -22.78 -5.28
CA LEU A 255 24.40 -22.42 -6.71
C LEU A 255 23.94 -23.57 -7.59
N ASP A 256 24.03 -24.83 -7.14
CA ASP A 256 23.69 -26.00 -7.95
C ASP A 256 22.18 -26.18 -8.10
N GLU A 257 21.37 -25.53 -7.24
CA GLU A 257 19.90 -25.52 -7.31
C GLU A 257 19.34 -24.46 -8.27
N LEU A 258 20.19 -23.57 -8.79
CA LEU A 258 19.80 -22.46 -9.65
C LEU A 258 19.90 -22.80 -11.13
N ASP A 259 19.08 -22.14 -11.94
CA ASP A 259 19.21 -22.18 -13.40
C ASP A 259 20.58 -21.64 -13.85
N ASP A 260 21.17 -22.28 -14.87
CA ASP A 260 22.49 -21.94 -15.42
C ASP A 260 22.62 -20.44 -15.82
N GLU A 261 21.51 -19.82 -16.23
CA GLU A 261 21.45 -18.40 -16.56
C GLU A 261 21.67 -17.52 -15.31
N LEU A 262 21.00 -17.85 -14.21
CA LEU A 262 21.15 -17.15 -12.92
C LEU A 262 22.54 -17.36 -12.34
N VAL A 263 23.10 -18.58 -12.43
CA VAL A 263 24.46 -18.88 -12.01
C VAL A 263 25.49 -18.06 -12.80
N ASN A 264 25.32 -17.95 -14.12
CA ASN A 264 26.21 -17.15 -14.97
C ASN A 264 26.12 -15.66 -14.66
N LEU A 265 24.94 -15.16 -14.33
CA LEU A 265 24.72 -13.78 -13.92
C LEU A 265 25.45 -13.46 -12.61
N ILE A 266 25.28 -14.29 -11.58
CA ILE A 266 26.00 -14.13 -10.30
C ILE A 266 27.52 -14.22 -10.51
N ARG A 267 27.98 -15.17 -11.31
CA ARG A 267 29.40 -15.31 -11.66
C ARG A 267 29.94 -14.05 -12.35
N THR A 268 29.15 -13.45 -13.25
CA THR A 268 29.54 -12.22 -13.95
C THR A 268 29.64 -11.04 -12.98
N ALA A 269 28.67 -10.88 -12.09
CA ALA A 269 28.71 -9.88 -11.02
C ALA A 269 29.93 -10.06 -10.10
N ALA A 270 30.26 -11.30 -9.73
CA ALA A 270 31.45 -11.62 -8.93
C ALA A 270 32.77 -11.26 -9.63
N VAL A 271 32.88 -11.52 -10.94
CA VAL A 271 34.05 -11.13 -11.73
C VAL A 271 34.18 -9.61 -11.77
N GLN A 272 33.10 -8.89 -12.03
CA GLN A 272 33.09 -7.42 -12.05
C GLN A 272 33.49 -6.83 -10.70
N PHE A 273 32.93 -7.37 -9.61
CA PHE A 273 33.27 -6.98 -8.24
C PHE A 273 34.78 -7.15 -7.96
N SER A 274 35.37 -8.28 -8.37
CA SER A 274 36.81 -8.54 -8.20
C SER A 274 37.70 -7.58 -9.01
N GLN A 275 37.24 -7.13 -10.19
CA GLN A 275 37.98 -6.20 -11.04
C GLN A 275 37.94 -4.76 -10.51
N GLN A 276 36.92 -4.41 -9.73
CA GLN A 276 36.74 -3.08 -9.14
C GLN A 276 37.47 -2.89 -7.80
N GLY A 277 38.17 -3.92 -7.31
CA GLY A 277 39.06 -3.83 -6.14
C GLY A 277 38.52 -4.41 -4.84
N GLY A 278 37.27 -4.91 -4.83
CA GLY A 278 36.65 -5.55 -3.66
C GLY A 278 36.22 -4.59 -2.55
#